data_AF-A0A259L185-F1
#
_entry.id   AF-A0A259L185-F1
#
_cell.length_a   1.000
_cell.length_b   1.000
_cell.length_c   1.000
_cell.angle_alpha   90.00
_cell.angle_beta   90.00
_cell.angle_gamma   90.00
#
_symmetry.space_group_name_H-M   'P 1'
#
loop_
_entity.id
_entity.type
_entity.pdbx_description
1 polymer ?
#
loop_
_entity_poly.entity_id
_entity_poly.type
_entity_poly.pdbx_seq_one_letter_code
_entity_poly.pdbx_strand_id
1 'polypeptide(L)'
;MKIGSVLAIYFIVWWTVLFAILPFGVRSQAEAGDVNPGTDPGAPTRPFLMRKVAATTLVAAIVTFGLFYIVMNGILTLEDFPMPFSVSDE
;
A
#
# COMPACT_ATOMS: atom_id res chain seq x y z
N MET A 1 7.94 9.67 -18.91
CA MET A 1 8.04 8.33 -18.28
C MET A 1 7.41 7.28 -19.18
N LYS A 2 7.96 6.07 -19.25
CA LYS A 2 7.37 4.95 -20.02
C LYS A 2 6.15 4.39 -19.27
N ILE A 3 5.10 3.99 -19.99
CA ILE A 3 3.86 3.44 -19.39
C ILE A 3 4.15 2.22 -18.49
N GLY A 4 5.10 1.37 -18.87
CA GLY A 4 5.51 0.22 -18.07
C GLY A 4 6.09 0.59 -16.71
N SER A 5 6.87 1.67 -16.64
CA SER A 5 7.42 2.17 -15.36
C SER A 5 6.31 2.68 -14.44
N VAL A 6 5.30 3.34 -14.99
CA VAL A 6 4.14 3.84 -14.23
C VAL A 6 3.36 2.67 -13.61
N LEU A 7 3.10 1.64 -14.41
CA LEU A 7 2.38 0.44 -13.94
C LEU A 7 3.19 -0.32 -12.87
N ALA A 8 4.50 -0.44 -13.03
CA ALA A 8 5.36 -1.08 -12.05
C ALA A 8 5.34 -0.34 -10.70
N ILE A 9 5.47 0.99 -10.72
CA ILE A 9 5.40 1.82 -9.50
C ILE A 9 4.04 1.66 -8.82
N TYR A 10 2.94 1.76 -9.59
CA TYR A 10 1.59 1.58 -9.05
C TYR A 10 1.42 0.20 -8.42
N PHE A 11 1.89 -0.87 -9.07
CA PHE A 11 1.80 -2.23 -8.55
C PHE A 11 2.56 -2.40 -7.23
N ILE A 12 3.79 -1.88 -7.13
CA ILE A 12 4.59 -1.93 -5.91
C ILE A 12 3.89 -1.17 -4.78
N VAL A 13 3.49 0.08 -5.05
CA VAL A 13 2.77 0.92 -4.06
C VAL A 13 1.50 0.23 -3.60
N TRP A 14 0.71 -0.33 -4.53
CA TRP A 14 -0.53 -1.04 -4.22
C TRP A 14 -0.28 -2.25 -3.30
N TRP A 15 0.75 -3.05 -3.56
CA TRP A 15 1.12 -4.17 -2.70
C TRP A 15 1.59 -3.71 -1.31
N THR A 16 2.43 -2.68 -1.22
CA THR A 16 2.85 -2.10 0.06
C THR A 16 1.67 -1.62 0.87
N VAL A 17 0.73 -0.90 0.24
CA VAL A 17 -0.49 -0.40 0.88
C VAL A 17 -1.39 -1.55 1.31
N LEU A 18 -1.48 -2.64 0.53
CA LEU A 18 -2.27 -3.82 0.90
C LEU A 18 -1.80 -4.37 2.24
N PHE A 19 -0.50 -4.61 2.39
CA PHE A 19 0.07 -5.09 3.65
C PHE A 19 -0.06 -4.08 4.79
N ALA A 20 0.06 -2.79 4.49
CA ALA A 20 -0.15 -1.74 5.48
C ALA A 20 -1.60 -1.71 6.00
N ILE A 21 -2.60 -1.97 5.14
CA ILE A 21 -4.02 -1.90 5.50
C ILE A 21 -4.54 -3.18 6.17
N LEU A 22 -3.98 -4.35 5.84
CA LEU A 22 -4.40 -5.64 6.38
C LEU A 22 -4.56 -5.71 7.91
N PRO A 23 -3.64 -5.17 8.75
CA PRO A 23 -3.75 -5.29 10.21
C PRO A 23 -4.89 -4.48 10.81
N PHE A 24 -5.45 -3.49 10.10
CA PHE A 24 -6.52 -2.67 10.64
C PHE A 24 -7.86 -3.41 10.62
N GLY A 25 -8.59 -3.29 11.75
CA GLY A 25 -9.95 -3.81 11.89
C GLY A 25 -10.07 -5.33 11.92
N VAL A 26 -8.99 -6.05 12.26
CA VAL A 26 -9.04 -7.49 12.53
C VAL A 26 -9.56 -7.69 13.95
N ARG A 27 -10.66 -8.42 14.09
CA ARG A 27 -11.21 -8.88 15.38
C ARG A 27 -11.27 -10.40 15.35
N SER A 28 -10.68 -11.06 16.33
CA SER A 28 -10.58 -12.52 16.39
C SER A 28 -11.92 -13.15 16.82
N GLN A 29 -12.14 -14.43 16.53
CA GLN A 29 -13.30 -15.17 17.06
C GLN A 29 -13.29 -15.23 18.59
N ALA A 30 -12.11 -15.39 19.20
CA ALA A 30 -11.93 -15.36 20.65
C ALA A 30 -12.41 -14.04 21.28
N GLU A 31 -12.13 -12.90 20.65
CA GLU A 31 -12.62 -11.58 21.08
C GLU A 31 -14.11 -11.33 20.81
N ALA A 32 -14.73 -12.15 19.97
CA ALA A 32 -16.15 -12.07 19.64
C ALA A 32 -17.04 -12.93 20.54
N GLY A 33 -16.44 -13.82 21.35
CA GLY A 33 -17.15 -14.71 22.27
C GLY A 33 -17.85 -15.90 21.61
N ASP A 34 -17.64 -16.10 20.31
CA ASP A 34 -18.29 -17.15 19.51
C ASP A 34 -17.23 -17.85 18.64
N VAL A 35 -16.56 -18.84 19.24
CA VAL A 35 -15.52 -19.65 18.57
C VAL A 35 -16.19 -20.90 18.00
N ASN A 36 -16.21 -21.01 16.68
CA ASN A 36 -16.85 -22.14 16.02
C ASN A 36 -15.93 -23.39 16.12
N PRO A 37 -16.43 -24.57 16.56
CA PRO A 37 -15.60 -25.76 16.73
C PRO A 37 -14.84 -26.14 15.44
N GLY A 38 -13.53 -26.30 15.53
CA GLY A 38 -12.66 -26.62 14.39
C GLY A 38 -12.09 -25.42 13.62
N THR A 39 -12.38 -24.18 14.05
CA THR A 39 -11.72 -22.97 13.53
C THR A 39 -10.65 -22.45 14.49
N ASP A 40 -9.59 -21.83 13.95
CA ASP A 40 -8.56 -21.18 14.78
C ASP A 40 -9.19 -20.03 15.58
N PRO A 41 -9.05 -19.99 16.92
CA PRO A 41 -9.59 -18.91 17.76
C PRO A 41 -9.11 -17.52 17.35
N GLY A 42 -7.92 -17.42 16.74
CA GLY A 42 -7.32 -16.20 16.22
C GLY A 42 -7.85 -15.79 14.83
N ALA A 43 -8.62 -16.63 14.16
CA ALA A 43 -9.17 -16.29 12.83
C ALA A 43 -10.10 -15.07 12.91
N PRO A 44 -10.08 -14.17 11.91
CA PRO A 44 -11.00 -13.04 11.88
C PRO A 44 -12.45 -13.52 11.76
N THR A 45 -13.35 -13.02 12.62
CA THR A 45 -14.79 -13.38 12.58
C THR A 45 -15.43 -12.94 11.25
N ARG A 46 -15.00 -11.79 10.71
CA ARG A 46 -15.46 -11.25 9.41
C ARG A 46 -14.29 -10.55 8.71
N PRO A 47 -13.66 -11.18 7.70
CA PRO A 47 -12.44 -10.63 7.11
C PRO A 47 -12.66 -9.39 6.20
N PHE A 48 -13.92 -9.05 5.86
CA PHE A 48 -14.32 -7.88 5.05
C PHE A 48 -13.38 -7.59 3.86
N LEU A 49 -12.94 -8.63 3.15
CA LEU A 49 -11.86 -8.56 2.15
C LEU A 49 -12.13 -7.52 1.06
N MET A 50 -13.35 -7.42 0.56
CA MET A 50 -13.70 -6.43 -0.48
C MET A 50 -13.54 -4.98 -0.01
N ARG A 51 -13.82 -4.72 1.27
CA ARG A 51 -13.62 -3.38 1.85
C ARG A 51 -12.13 -3.05 1.99
N LYS A 52 -11.31 -4.05 2.31
CA LYS A 52 -9.85 -3.90 2.36
C LYS A 52 -9.28 -3.65 0.98
N VAL A 53 -9.69 -4.41 -0.04
CA VAL A 53 -9.25 -4.20 -1.43
C VAL A 53 -9.64 -2.81 -1.95
N ALA A 54 -10.87 -2.36 -1.67
CA ALA A 54 -11.30 -1.01 -2.04
C ALA A 54 -10.48 0.09 -1.34
N ALA A 55 -10.24 -0.06 -0.03
CA ALA A 55 -9.40 0.86 0.73
C ALA A 55 -7.96 0.89 0.20
N THR A 56 -7.37 -0.28 -0.06
CA THR A 56 -6.04 -0.41 -0.67
C THR A 56 -5.95 0.30 -2.01
N THR A 57 -6.94 0.09 -2.87
CA THR A 57 -6.93 0.69 -4.21
C THR A 57 -7.03 2.22 -4.14
N LEU A 58 -7.89 2.75 -3.27
CA LEU A 58 -8.03 4.19 -3.07
C LEU A 58 -6.75 4.82 -2.51
N VAL A 59 -6.19 4.24 -1.45
CA VAL A 59 -4.97 4.75 -0.81
C VAL A 59 -3.78 4.66 -1.76
N ALA A 60 -3.62 3.53 -2.45
CA ALA A 60 -2.56 3.35 -3.44
C ALA A 60 -2.67 4.37 -4.59
N ALA A 61 -3.89 4.62 -5.10
CA ALA A 61 -4.11 5.62 -6.13
C ALA A 61 -3.70 7.03 -5.67
N ILE A 62 -4.06 7.42 -4.44
CA ILE A 62 -3.66 8.72 -3.85
C ILE A 62 -2.14 8.82 -3.72
N VAL A 63 -1.49 7.79 -3.20
CA VAL A 63 -0.03 7.77 -3.00
C VAL A 63 0.70 7.84 -4.33
N THR A 64 0.33 7.01 -5.31
CA THR A 64 0.95 7.03 -6.64
C THR A 64 0.71 8.36 -7.35
N PHE A 65 -0.50 8.94 -7.25
CA PHE A 65 -0.79 10.25 -7.82
C PHE A 65 0.06 11.35 -7.16
N GLY A 66 0.18 11.36 -5.83
CA GLY A 66 1.01 12.31 -5.10
C GLY A 66 2.49 12.22 -5.50
N LEU A 67 3.02 11.00 -5.59
CA LEU A 67 4.39 10.76 -6.07
C LEU A 67 4.60 11.29 -7.50
N PHE A 68 3.66 11.00 -8.40
CA PHE A 68 3.70 11.49 -9.77
C PHE A 68 3.68 13.01 -9.84
N TYR A 69 2.78 13.63 -9.07
CA TYR A 69 2.65 15.08 -9.01
C TYR A 69 3.94 15.74 -8.51
N ILE A 70 4.53 15.23 -7.43
CA ILE A 70 5.78 15.77 -6.87
C ILE A 70 6.93 15.70 -7.88
N VAL A 71 7.10 14.54 -8.52
CA VAL A 71 8.21 14.29 -9.46
C VAL A 71 8.02 15.09 -10.75
N MET A 72 6.80 15.14 -11.30
CA MET A 72 6.54 15.85 -12.56
C MET A 72 6.64 17.37 -12.45
N ASN A 73 6.37 17.93 -11.27
CA ASN A 73 6.51 19.37 -11.04
C ASN A 73 7.92 19.75 -10.56
N GLY A 74 8.86 18.80 -10.47
CA GLY A 74 10.21 19.07 -9.98
C GLY A 74 10.26 19.54 -8.52
N ILE A 75 9.26 19.17 -7.71
CA ILE A 75 9.19 19.54 -6.29
C ILE A 75 10.23 18.75 -5.48
N LEU A 76 10.47 17.49 -5.86
CA LEU A 76 11.58 16.68 -5.37
C LEU A 76 12.32 16.07 -6.55
N THR A 77 13.63 16.23 -6.56
CA THR A 77 14.56 15.63 -7.52
C THR A 77 15.49 14.65 -6.80
N LEU A 78 16.27 13.88 -7.57
CA LEU A 78 17.22 12.93 -6.98
C LEU A 78 18.40 13.63 -6.28
N GLU A 79 18.65 14.89 -6.63
CA GLU A 79 19.70 15.73 -6.07
C GLU A 79 19.38 16.21 -4.64
N ASP A 80 18.10 16.24 -4.26
CA ASP A 80 17.66 16.61 -2.91
C ASP A 80 18.07 15.59 -1.84
N PHE A 81 18.47 14.39 -2.25
CA PHE A 81 18.87 13.30 -1.36
C PHE A 81 20.40 13.21 -1.24
N PRO A 82 20.94 12.84 -0.06
CA PRO A 82 22.37 12.63 0.11
C PRO A 82 22.82 11.34 -0.59
N MET A 83 23.09 11.44 -1.88
CA MET A 83 23.44 10.31 -2.74
C MET A 83 24.95 9.99 -2.64
N PRO A 84 25.34 8.71 -2.52
CA PRO A 84 26.75 8.30 -2.44
C PRO A 84 27.47 8.29 -3.81
N PHE A 85 26.79 8.70 -4.87
CA PHE A 85 27.27 8.74 -6.24
C PHE A 85 26.78 10.02 -6.91
N SER A 86 27.51 10.48 -7.93
CA SER A 86 27.09 11.62 -8.73
C SER A 86 25.85 11.25 -9.54
N VAL A 87 24.79 12.03 -9.38
CA VAL A 87 23.68 12.05 -10.32
C VAL A 87 24.22 12.76 -11.57
N SER A 88 24.40 12.03 -12.67
CA SER A 88 24.87 12.63 -13.91
C SER A 88 23.75 13.46 -14.53
N ASP A 89 23.99 14.74 -14.72
CA ASP A 89 23.13 15.60 -15.54
C ASP A 89 23.18 15.06 -16.99
N GLU A 90 22.08 14.50 -17.48
CA GLU A 90 21.86 14.40 -18.94
C GLU A 90 21.46 15.78 -19.49
#